data_AF-A0A559PQR7-F1
#
_entry.id   AF-A0A559PQR7-F1
#
_cell.length_a   1.000
_cell.length_b   1.000
_cell.length_c   1.000
_cell.angle_alpha   90.00
_cell.angle_beta   90.00
_cell.angle_gamma   90.00
#
_symmetry.space_group_name_H-M   'P 1'
#
loop_
_entity.id
_entity.type
_entity.pdbx_description
1 polymer ?
#
loop_
_entity_poly.entity_id
_entity_poly.type
_entity_poly.pdbx_seq_one_letter_code
_entity_poly.pdbx_strand_id
1 'polypeptide(L)'
;MERLLFISLLFISCNGNIKGFNKSQIISYQTQVQSIQQDSLLVGIQEKIYNAFVQSFMDENNNDLNLLHEKLENLYSTKKNNIILYWKSYLQFYSSIYYLQKGDKETAEKEVGKGIDWLEEMKNKNSEDYVLLAMLQGFPQLQ
;
A
#
# COMPACT_ATOMS: atom_id res chain seq x y z
N MET A 1 41.63 -9.08 -39.59
CA MET A 1 41.96 -9.80 -38.36
C MET A 1 41.02 -9.30 -37.27
N GLU A 2 39.99 -10.09 -37.01
CA GLU A 2 38.98 -9.86 -35.99
C GLU A 2 39.61 -9.89 -34.60
N ARG A 3 39.23 -8.95 -33.73
CA ARG A 3 39.46 -9.07 -32.29
C ARG A 3 38.10 -9.07 -31.60
N LEU A 4 37.55 -10.27 -31.43
CA LEU A 4 36.46 -10.53 -30.51
C LEU A 4 36.93 -10.18 -29.08
N LEU A 5 36.27 -9.20 -28.46
CA LEU A 5 36.34 -8.95 -27.03
C LEU A 5 35.45 -9.98 -26.33
N PHE A 6 36.05 -11.03 -25.77
CA PHE A 6 35.37 -11.92 -24.83
C PHE A 6 35.23 -11.19 -23.49
N ILE A 7 34.08 -10.56 -23.27
CA ILE A 7 33.67 -10.11 -21.93
C ILE A 7 33.21 -11.36 -21.18
N SER A 8 34.11 -11.92 -20.39
CA SER A 8 33.82 -12.99 -19.43
C SER A 8 32.87 -12.47 -18.36
N LEU A 9 31.59 -12.82 -18.48
CA LEU A 9 30.59 -12.73 -17.41
C LEU A 9 31.00 -13.67 -16.27
N LEU A 10 31.57 -13.10 -15.20
CA LEU A 10 31.70 -13.78 -13.92
C LEU A 10 30.30 -13.88 -13.30
N PHE A 11 29.63 -15.02 -13.52
CA PHE A 11 28.53 -15.43 -12.67
C PHE A 11 29.09 -15.78 -11.29
N ILE A 12 29.19 -14.77 -10.42
CA ILE A 12 29.36 -14.99 -8.99
C ILE A 12 28.05 -15.61 -8.50
N SER A 13 28.00 -16.94 -8.52
CA SER A 13 26.95 -17.71 -7.86
C SER A 13 27.07 -17.46 -6.35
N CYS A 14 26.25 -16.56 -5.83
CA CYS A 14 26.04 -16.45 -4.39
C CYS A 14 25.42 -17.75 -3.88
N ASN A 15 26.24 -18.66 -3.37
CA ASN A 15 25.78 -19.74 -2.48
C ASN A 15 25.38 -19.10 -1.14
N GLY A 16 24.18 -18.52 -1.09
CA GLY A 16 23.57 -18.06 0.14
C GLY A 16 23.11 -19.24 0.98
N ASN A 17 23.91 -19.63 1.98
CA ASN A 17 23.42 -20.44 3.09
C ASN A 17 22.42 -19.61 3.90
N ILE A 18 21.16 -19.57 3.47
CA ILE A 18 20.06 -18.95 4.23
C ILE A 18 19.73 -19.91 5.38
N LYS A 19 20.45 -19.77 6.49
CA LYS A 19 20.04 -20.35 7.77
C LYS A 19 18.81 -19.58 8.27
N GLY A 20 17.69 -20.29 8.36
CA GLY A 20 16.55 -19.92 9.19
C GLY A 20 15.80 -18.65 8.78
N PHE A 21 15.26 -18.60 7.56
CA PHE A 21 14.23 -17.62 7.24
C PHE A 21 12.96 -18.00 8.01
N ASN A 22 12.57 -17.19 8.99
CA ASN A 22 11.37 -17.45 9.78
C ASN A 22 10.14 -17.24 8.89
N LYS A 23 9.48 -18.34 8.52
CA LYS A 23 8.33 -18.38 7.62
C LYS A 23 7.14 -17.53 8.10
N SER A 24 7.15 -17.07 9.35
CA SER A 24 6.17 -16.12 9.91
C SER A 24 6.24 -14.71 9.33
N GLN A 25 7.30 -14.36 8.57
CA GLN A 25 7.49 -13.02 7.99
C GLN A 25 6.97 -12.91 6.54
N ILE A 26 6.52 -14.02 5.94
CA ILE A 26 5.87 -14.03 4.61
C ILE A 26 4.40 -14.36 4.84
N ILE A 27 3.64 -13.41 5.37
CA ILE A 27 2.18 -13.55 5.39
C ILE A 27 1.64 -12.35 4.64
N SER A 28 1.23 -12.59 3.39
CA SER A 28 0.52 -11.59 2.59
C SER A 28 -0.68 -11.07 3.37
N TYR A 29 -1.03 -9.79 3.21
CA TYR A 29 -2.21 -9.28 3.90
C TYR A 29 -3.48 -10.01 3.44
N GLN A 30 -3.50 -10.53 2.20
CA GLN A 30 -4.55 -11.42 1.72
C GLN A 30 -4.69 -12.71 2.57
N THR A 31 -3.59 -13.24 3.09
CA THR A 31 -3.60 -14.41 3.99
C THR A 31 -3.91 -14.02 5.45
N GLN A 32 -3.48 -12.85 5.91
CA GLN A 32 -3.82 -12.34 7.26
C GLN A 32 -5.31 -12.00 7.41
N VAL A 33 -5.96 -11.47 6.37
CA VAL A 33 -7.41 -11.18 6.38
C VAL A 33 -8.23 -12.44 6.68
N GLN A 34 -7.77 -13.63 6.27
CA GLN A 34 -8.45 -14.90 6.60
C GLN A 34 -8.38 -15.23 8.10
N SER A 35 -7.34 -14.79 8.81
CA SER A 35 -7.20 -14.96 10.27
C SER A 35 -7.88 -13.86 11.10
N ILE A 36 -8.18 -12.71 10.50
CA ILE A 36 -8.97 -11.62 11.09
C ILE A 36 -10.43 -11.75 10.63
N GLN A 37 -10.97 -12.97 10.72
CA GLN A 37 -12.33 -13.30 10.29
C GLN A 37 -13.44 -12.71 11.19
N GLN A 38 -13.08 -11.85 12.14
CA GLN A 38 -13.99 -11.26 13.12
C GLN A 38 -14.36 -9.80 12.82
N ASP A 39 -13.59 -9.06 12.02
CA ASP A 39 -13.96 -7.70 11.61
C ASP A 39 -14.58 -7.69 10.23
N SER A 40 -15.90 -7.53 10.19
CA SER A 40 -16.67 -7.38 8.94
C SER A 40 -16.16 -6.24 8.05
N LEU A 41 -15.46 -5.25 8.63
CA LEU A 41 -14.87 -4.15 7.87
C LEU A 41 -13.76 -4.63 6.92
N LEU A 42 -12.79 -5.41 7.42
CA LEU A 42 -11.58 -5.79 6.67
C LEU A 42 -11.83 -6.86 5.61
N VAL A 43 -12.89 -7.65 5.75
CA VAL A 43 -13.30 -8.62 4.73
C VAL A 43 -13.64 -7.88 3.43
N GLY A 44 -12.92 -8.20 2.35
CA GLY A 44 -13.11 -7.57 1.03
C GLY A 44 -12.76 -6.08 0.98
N ILE A 45 -11.94 -5.59 1.92
CA ILE A 45 -11.66 -4.15 2.04
C ILE A 45 -10.99 -3.54 0.80
N GLN A 46 -10.14 -4.30 0.09
CA GLN A 46 -9.55 -3.84 -1.18
C GLN A 46 -10.64 -3.47 -2.21
N GLU A 47 -11.64 -4.35 -2.37
CA GLU A 47 -12.76 -4.14 -3.29
C GLU A 47 -13.65 -2.98 -2.82
N LYS A 48 -13.92 -2.89 -1.51
CA LYS A 48 -14.68 -1.78 -0.94
C LYS A 48 -14.03 -0.43 -1.22
N ILE A 49 -12.71 -0.31 -1.03
CA ILE A 49 -11.96 0.91 -1.32
C ILE A 49 -12.01 1.23 -2.81
N TYR A 50 -11.77 0.23 -3.67
CA TYR A 50 -11.80 0.43 -5.12
C TYR A 50 -13.18 0.87 -5.62
N ASN A 51 -14.25 0.24 -5.13
CA ASN A 51 -15.61 0.59 -5.51
C ASN A 51 -15.97 2.00 -5.03
N ALA A 52 -15.61 2.38 -3.80
CA ALA A 52 -15.80 3.74 -3.30
C ALA A 52 -15.04 4.78 -4.15
N PHE A 53 -13.83 4.44 -4.59
CA PHE A 53 -13.07 5.27 -5.52
C PHE A 53 -13.77 5.42 -6.88
N VAL A 54 -14.27 4.34 -7.48
CA VAL A 54 -15.01 4.42 -8.75
C VAL A 54 -16.28 5.24 -8.61
N GLN A 55 -17.06 5.00 -7.55
CA GLN A 55 -18.29 5.77 -7.26
C GLN A 55 -17.99 7.25 -7.04
N SER A 56 -16.82 7.61 -6.50
CA SER A 56 -16.49 9.02 -6.27
C SER A 56 -16.44 9.86 -7.54
N PHE A 57 -16.12 9.25 -8.69
CA PHE A 57 -16.21 9.91 -9.99
C PHE A 57 -17.62 9.97 -10.55
N MET A 58 -18.44 8.94 -10.28
CA MET A 58 -19.82 8.89 -10.73
C MET A 58 -20.69 9.92 -9.99
N ASP A 59 -20.48 10.05 -8.69
CA ASP A 59 -21.25 10.93 -7.81
C ASP A 59 -20.61 12.32 -7.63
N GLU A 60 -19.43 12.54 -8.23
CA GLU A 60 -18.62 13.75 -8.13
C GLU A 60 -18.30 14.21 -6.70
N ASN A 61 -18.25 13.28 -5.75
CA ASN A 61 -17.88 13.52 -4.36
C ASN A 61 -17.13 12.31 -3.78
N ASN A 62 -16.40 12.45 -2.68
CA ASN A 62 -15.63 11.35 -2.07
C ASN A 62 -16.23 10.85 -0.74
N ASN A 63 -17.54 10.96 -0.56
CA ASN A 63 -18.20 10.62 0.72
C ASN A 63 -17.95 9.17 1.14
N ASP A 64 -18.01 8.22 0.22
CA ASP A 64 -17.78 6.80 0.53
C ASP A 64 -16.32 6.50 0.91
N LEU A 65 -15.35 7.19 0.28
CA LEU A 65 -13.95 7.12 0.68
C LEU A 65 -13.74 7.69 2.09
N ASN A 66 -14.36 8.83 2.40
CA ASN A 66 -14.29 9.45 3.73
C ASN A 66 -14.92 8.54 4.80
N LEU A 67 -16.07 7.93 4.51
CA LEU A 67 -16.73 7.00 5.40
C LEU A 67 -15.87 5.76 5.69
N LEU A 68 -15.21 5.21 4.66
CA LEU A 68 -14.27 4.10 4.85
C LEU A 68 -13.05 4.52 5.65
N HIS A 69 -12.53 5.73 5.42
CA HIS A 69 -11.42 6.29 6.20
C HIS A 69 -11.78 6.36 7.69
N GLU A 70 -12.93 6.93 8.04
CA GLU A 70 -13.40 7.01 9.44
C GLU A 70 -13.55 5.63 10.09
N LYS A 71 -14.10 4.65 9.36
CA LYS A 71 -14.24 3.27 9.85
C LYS A 71 -12.88 2.62 10.12
N LEU A 72 -11.90 2.82 9.24
CA LEU A 72 -10.55 2.30 9.41
C LEU A 72 -9.80 3.03 10.53
N GLU A 73 -9.99 4.34 10.69
CA GLU A 73 -9.42 5.12 11.79
C GLU A 73 -9.93 4.60 13.14
N ASN A 74 -11.24 4.40 13.27
CA ASN A 74 -11.86 3.83 14.46
C ASN A 74 -11.38 2.39 14.75
N LEU A 75 -11.21 1.58 13.71
CA LEU A 75 -10.68 0.23 13.88
C LEU A 75 -9.21 0.26 14.33
N TYR A 76 -8.41 1.19 13.81
CA TYR A 76 -7.00 1.32 14.18
C TYR A 76 -6.83 1.80 15.62
N SER A 77 -7.64 2.75 16.08
CA SER A 77 -7.56 3.29 17.45
C SER A 77 -7.75 2.19 18.51
N THR A 78 -8.54 1.17 18.20
CA THR A 78 -8.80 0.02 19.08
C THR A 78 -7.78 -1.11 18.93
N LYS A 79 -7.42 -1.48 17.70
CA LYS A 79 -6.60 -2.69 17.44
C LYS A 79 -5.12 -2.43 17.26
N LYS A 80 -4.73 -1.23 16.82
CA LYS A 80 -3.33 -0.82 16.57
C LYS A 80 -2.52 -1.83 15.75
N ASN A 81 -3.10 -2.34 14.67
CA ASN A 81 -2.51 -3.39 13.84
C ASN A 81 -2.03 -2.82 12.49
N ASN A 82 -0.84 -3.27 12.04
CA ASN A 82 -0.22 -2.90 10.78
C ASN A 82 -1.12 -3.13 9.56
N ILE A 83 -1.92 -4.21 9.53
CA ILE A 83 -2.83 -4.43 8.40
C ILE A 83 -3.85 -3.31 8.24
N ILE A 84 -4.27 -2.68 9.34
CA ILE A 84 -5.21 -1.56 9.29
C ILE A 84 -4.49 -0.31 8.79
N LEU A 85 -3.24 -0.06 9.23
CA LEU A 85 -2.40 1.01 8.68
C LEU A 85 -2.18 0.83 7.18
N TYR A 86 -1.88 -0.39 6.73
CA TYR A 86 -1.74 -0.70 5.31
C TYR A 86 -3.01 -0.30 4.54
N TRP A 87 -4.19 -0.72 4.99
CA TRP A 87 -5.44 -0.38 4.30
C TRP A 87 -5.81 1.10 4.40
N LYS A 88 -5.45 1.78 5.50
CA LYS A 88 -5.57 3.25 5.59
C LYS A 88 -4.68 3.93 4.54
N SER A 89 -3.41 3.55 4.44
CA SER A 89 -2.48 4.11 3.45
C SER A 89 -2.93 3.80 2.01
N TYR A 90 -3.48 2.62 1.77
CA TYR A 90 -4.03 2.23 0.46
C TYR A 90 -5.27 3.06 0.09
N LEU A 91 -6.15 3.34 1.05
CA LEU A 91 -7.28 4.25 0.85
C LEU A 91 -6.80 5.65 0.48
N GLN A 92 -5.79 6.17 1.20
CA GLN A 92 -5.22 7.48 0.97
C GLN A 92 -4.58 7.64 -0.42
N PHE A 93 -4.01 6.57 -0.97
CA PHE A 93 -3.56 6.53 -2.36
C PHE A 93 -4.72 6.73 -3.36
N TYR A 94 -5.90 6.15 -3.11
CA TYR A 94 -7.06 6.41 -3.99
C TYR A 94 -7.69 7.78 -3.77
N SER A 95 -7.75 8.25 -2.52
CA SER A 95 -8.19 9.62 -2.22
C SER A 95 -7.31 10.65 -2.91
N SER A 96 -5.99 10.46 -2.95
CA SER A 96 -5.10 11.37 -3.66
C SER A 96 -5.33 11.37 -5.16
N ILE A 97 -5.55 10.21 -5.79
CA ILE A 97 -5.91 10.14 -7.22
C ILE A 97 -7.22 10.89 -7.48
N TYR A 98 -8.24 10.72 -6.64
CA TYR A 98 -9.50 11.45 -6.77
C TYR A 98 -9.28 12.98 -6.78
N TYR A 99 -8.58 13.51 -5.78
CA TYR A 99 -8.33 14.95 -5.68
C TYR A 99 -7.47 15.46 -6.83
N LEU A 100 -6.46 14.69 -7.25
CA LEU A 100 -5.62 15.04 -8.40
C LEU A 100 -6.44 15.15 -9.68
N GLN A 101 -7.35 14.21 -9.93
CA GLN A 101 -8.24 14.23 -11.09
C GLN A 101 -9.25 15.39 -11.05
N LYS A 102 -9.61 15.88 -9.85
CA LYS A 102 -10.42 17.09 -9.67
C LYS A 102 -9.59 18.40 -9.79
N GLY A 103 -8.29 18.30 -10.02
CA GLY A 103 -7.37 19.45 -10.12
C GLY A 103 -6.91 20.00 -8.77
N ASP A 104 -7.31 19.36 -7.66
CA ASP A 104 -6.92 19.75 -6.30
C ASP A 104 -5.60 19.06 -5.91
N LYS A 105 -4.51 19.57 -6.46
CA LYS A 105 -3.16 19.03 -6.24
C LYS A 105 -2.72 19.11 -4.77
N GLU A 106 -3.05 20.19 -4.09
CA GLU A 106 -2.69 20.40 -2.68
C GLU A 106 -3.32 19.33 -1.78
N THR A 107 -4.63 19.09 -1.93
CA THR A 107 -5.30 18.04 -1.15
C THR A 107 -4.80 16.65 -1.55
N ALA A 108 -4.52 16.42 -2.84
CA ALA A 108 -3.95 15.15 -3.29
C ALA A 108 -2.60 14.83 -2.62
N GLU A 109 -1.69 15.80 -2.57
CA GLU A 109 -0.39 15.67 -1.90
C GLU A 109 -0.54 15.45 -0.40
N LYS A 110 -1.48 16.14 0.24
CA LYS A 110 -1.79 15.93 1.65
C LYS A 110 -2.26 14.52 1.94
N GLU A 111 -3.13 13.95 1.10
CA GLU A 111 -3.60 12.56 1.27
C GLU A 111 -2.47 11.55 1.08
N VAL A 112 -1.59 11.76 0.08
CA VAL A 112 -0.40 10.92 -0.09
C VAL A 112 0.54 11.01 1.11
N GLY A 113 0.80 12.22 1.60
CA GLY A 113 1.67 12.46 2.76
C GLY A 113 1.24 11.65 3.98
N LYS A 114 -0.06 11.67 4.30
CA LYS A 114 -0.62 10.83 5.39
C LYS A 114 -0.29 9.35 5.21
N GLY A 115 -0.48 8.82 3.99
CA GLY A 115 -0.21 7.43 3.68
C GLY A 115 1.26 7.06 3.83
N ILE A 116 2.17 7.96 3.40
CA ILE A 116 3.63 7.83 3.56
C ILE A 116 3.99 7.82 5.03
N ASP A 117 3.55 8.80 5.81
CA ASP A 117 3.87 8.93 7.23
C ASP A 117 3.49 7.65 8.01
N TRP A 118 2.28 7.15 7.80
CA TRP A 118 1.82 5.90 8.45
C TRP A 118 2.65 4.69 8.07
N LEU A 119 3.04 4.57 6.81
CA LEU A 119 3.90 3.47 6.39
C LEU A 119 5.30 3.66 6.94
N GLU A 120 5.94 4.83 6.81
CA GLU A 120 7.30 5.06 7.31
C GLU A 120 7.45 4.74 8.80
N GLU A 121 6.48 5.13 9.62
CA GLU A 121 6.44 4.84 11.06
C GLU A 121 6.12 3.37 11.40
N MET A 122 5.58 2.60 10.46
CA MET A 122 5.20 1.20 10.67
C MET A 122 6.40 0.31 11.03
N LYS A 123 6.33 -0.40 12.16
CA LYS A 123 7.35 -1.38 12.55
C LYS A 123 7.10 -2.72 11.87
N ASN A 124 8.16 -3.48 11.59
CA ASN A 124 8.07 -4.84 11.02
C ASN A 124 7.35 -4.89 9.66
N LYS A 125 7.66 -3.94 8.76
CA LYS A 125 7.14 -3.91 7.39
C LYS A 125 7.45 -5.20 6.64
N ASN A 126 6.49 -5.67 5.86
CA ASN A 126 6.66 -6.73 4.89
C ASN A 126 6.84 -6.13 3.47
N SER A 127 6.99 -7.00 2.47
CA SER A 127 7.17 -6.58 1.08
C SER A 127 5.99 -5.78 0.51
N GLU A 128 4.75 -6.09 0.89
CA GLU A 128 3.56 -5.36 0.42
C GLU A 128 3.53 -3.93 0.96
N ASP A 129 3.94 -3.73 2.22
CA ASP A 129 4.08 -2.39 2.82
C ASP A 129 5.09 -1.54 2.03
N TYR A 130 6.23 -2.12 1.65
CA TYR A 130 7.24 -1.41 0.85
C TYR A 130 6.77 -1.10 -0.56
N VAL A 131 6.01 -2.01 -1.20
CA VAL A 131 5.40 -1.75 -2.51
C VAL A 131 4.44 -0.58 -2.43
N LEU A 132 3.55 -0.56 -1.43
CA LEU A 132 2.61 0.54 -1.25
C LEU A 132 3.32 1.86 -0.92
N LEU A 133 4.36 1.83 -0.09
CA LEU A 133 5.18 2.99 0.20
C LEU A 133 5.84 3.55 -1.07
N ALA A 134 6.40 2.68 -1.92
CA ALA A 134 6.99 3.10 -3.19
C ALA A 134 5.93 3.69 -4.14
N MET A 135 4.72 3.13 -4.18
CA MET A 135 3.61 3.68 -4.97
C MET A 135 3.23 5.09 -4.51
N LEU A 136 3.14 5.31 -3.20
CA LEU A 136 2.85 6.63 -2.61
C LEU A 136 3.97 7.63 -2.87
N GLN A 137 5.24 7.24 -2.66
CA GLN A 137 6.40 8.09 -2.92
C GLN A 137 6.59 8.42 -4.41
N GLY A 138 6.12 7.54 -5.30
CA GLY A 138 6.09 7.78 -6.75
C GLY A 138 4.95 8.70 -7.21
N PHE A 139 3.94 8.96 -6.37
CA PHE A 139 2.76 9.74 -6.74
C PHE A 139 3.06 11.15 -7.30
N PRO A 140 4.02 11.94 -6.75
CA PRO A 140 4.36 13.25 -7.31
C PRO A 140 4.83 13.21 -8.76
N GLN A 141 5.30 12.06 -9.25
CA GLN A 141 5.77 11.87 -10.63
C GLN A 141 4.61 11.67 -11.64
N LEU A 142 3.36 11.60 -11.15
CA LEU A 142 2.15 11.40 -11.96
C LEU A 142 1.42 12.72 -12.30
N GLN A 143 1.94 13.88 -11.85
CA GLN A 143 1.35 15.21 -12.01
C GLN A 143 1.86 15.98 -13.23
#